data_AF-A0A2S5X2Z0-F1
#
_entry.id   AF-A0A2S5X2Z0-F1
#
_cell.length_a   1.000
_cell.length_b   1.000
_cell.length_c   1.000
_cell.angle_alpha   90.00
_cell.angle_beta   90.00
_cell.angle_gamma   90.00
#
_symmetry.space_group_name_H-M   'P 1'
#
loop_
_entity.id
_entity.type
_entity.pdbx_description
1 polymer ?
#
loop_
_entity_poly.entity_id
_entity_poly.type
_entity_poly.pdbx_seq_one_letter_code
_entity_poly.pdbx_strand_id
1 'polypeptide(L)'
;MSETDRTLIDTTRAHRERMLGALAHGPQATRRTVNTNVGRLLGSVILGAVICCACLGTSFVVNLLEDRKQQEAISAFQAAAAANPVQPGGTVVKDEATGFLLDQATGQYTDPRTGFVVDPATGYATDPAGKLIDTRIGWYIDPATGYYTNPTSGITIDPQTLTVVE
;
A
#
# COMPACT_ATOMS: atom_id res chain seq x y z
N MET A 1 -4.58 8.83 59.91
CA MET A 1 -5.10 7.44 60.05
C MET A 1 -4.77 7.00 61.47
N SER A 2 -5.79 6.70 62.28
CA SER A 2 -5.57 6.38 63.69
C SER A 2 -4.95 4.98 63.84
N GLU A 3 -4.30 4.71 64.96
CA GLU A 3 -3.71 3.40 65.26
C GLU A 3 -4.79 2.30 65.34
N THR A 4 -6.00 2.67 65.75
CA THR A 4 -7.20 1.83 65.74
C THR A 4 -7.62 1.44 64.32
N ASP A 5 -7.57 2.34 63.34
CA ASP A 5 -7.94 2.03 61.95
C ASP A 5 -6.96 1.04 61.32
N ARG A 6 -5.66 1.21 61.59
CA ARG A 6 -4.63 0.29 61.08
C ARG A 6 -4.79 -1.12 61.64
N THR A 7 -5.03 -1.23 62.94
CA THR A 7 -5.28 -2.53 63.58
C THR A 7 -6.55 -3.19 63.04
N LEU A 8 -7.59 -2.41 62.73
CA LEU A 8 -8.82 -2.93 62.12
C LEU A 8 -8.59 -3.42 60.67
N ILE A 9 -7.79 -2.70 59.88
CA ILE A 9 -7.42 -3.10 58.51
C ILE A 9 -6.56 -4.37 58.53
N ASP A 10 -5.59 -4.47 59.43
CA ASP A 10 -4.70 -5.63 59.49
C ASP A 10 -5.45 -6.90 59.96
N THR A 11 -6.35 -6.76 60.93
CA THR A 11 -7.16 -7.88 61.42
C THR A 11 -8.14 -8.39 60.35
N THR A 12 -8.83 -7.48 59.66
CA THR A 12 -9.74 -7.84 58.55
C THR A 12 -8.99 -8.45 57.37
N ARG A 13 -7.80 -7.92 57.04
CA ARG A 13 -6.91 -8.49 56.01
C ARG A 13 -6.47 -9.90 56.34
N ALA A 14 -5.98 -10.12 57.57
CA ALA A 14 -5.56 -11.44 58.02
C ALA A 14 -6.72 -12.46 58.04
N HIS A 15 -7.93 -12.03 58.40
CA HIS A 15 -9.10 -12.90 58.39
C HIS A 15 -9.47 -13.31 56.96
N ARG A 16 -9.42 -12.36 56.00
CA ARG A 16 -9.73 -12.61 54.59
C ARG A 16 -8.70 -13.51 53.93
N GLU A 17 -7.42 -13.32 54.20
CA GLU A 17 -6.33 -14.19 53.70
C GLU A 17 -6.49 -15.63 54.19
N ARG A 18 -6.85 -15.84 55.46
CA ARG A 18 -7.11 -17.17 56.02
C ARG A 18 -8.34 -17.83 55.40
N MET A 19 -9.44 -17.08 55.18
CA MET A 19 -10.63 -17.62 54.50
C MET A 19 -10.34 -18.01 53.04
N LEU A 20 -9.58 -17.18 52.31
CA LEU A 20 -9.18 -17.46 50.93
C LEU A 20 -8.23 -18.66 50.84
N GLY A 21 -7.28 -18.78 51.79
CA GLY A 21 -6.41 -19.95 51.88
C GLY A 21 -7.16 -21.24 52.15
N ALA A 22 -8.18 -21.20 53.02
CA ALA A 22 -9.04 -22.35 53.31
C ALA A 22 -9.89 -22.76 52.09
N LEU A 23 -10.42 -21.80 51.33
CA LEU A 23 -11.15 -22.07 50.08
C LEU A 23 -10.26 -22.64 48.98
N ALA A 24 -9.01 -22.17 48.87
CA ALA A 24 -8.09 -22.62 47.83
C ALA A 24 -7.50 -24.02 48.08
N HIS A 25 -7.31 -24.44 49.34
CA HIS A 25 -6.54 -25.65 49.68
C HIS A 25 -7.24 -26.63 50.67
N GLY A 26 -8.44 -26.33 51.14
CA GLY A 26 -9.18 -27.20 52.05
C GLY A 26 -8.60 -27.23 53.49
N PRO A 27 -9.14 -28.10 54.37
CA PRO A 27 -8.96 -28.02 55.83
C PRO A 27 -7.54 -28.34 56.37
N GLN A 28 -6.52 -28.53 55.52
CA GLN A 28 -5.16 -28.96 55.92
C GLN A 28 -4.06 -27.91 55.59
N ALA A 29 -4.40 -26.62 55.57
CA ALA A 29 -3.50 -25.56 55.12
C ALA A 29 -2.53 -24.99 56.18
N THR A 30 -2.49 -25.51 57.41
CA THR A 30 -1.72 -24.89 58.53
C THR A 30 -0.19 -24.89 58.33
N ARG A 31 0.36 -25.61 57.33
CA ARG A 31 1.82 -25.79 57.19
C ARG A 31 2.46 -25.34 55.87
N ARG A 32 1.69 -24.83 54.89
CA ARG A 32 2.25 -24.29 53.63
C ARG A 32 1.73 -22.88 53.38
N THR A 33 2.61 -21.88 53.50
CA THR A 33 2.33 -20.52 53.06
C THR A 33 2.18 -20.52 51.54
N VAL A 34 1.04 -20.09 51.04
CA VAL A 34 0.80 -19.99 49.60
C VAL A 34 1.62 -18.81 49.11
N ASN A 35 2.82 -19.07 48.57
CA ASN A 35 3.56 -18.04 47.85
C ASN A 35 2.83 -17.81 46.53
N THR A 36 1.82 -16.93 46.54
CA THR A 36 1.08 -16.61 45.35
C THR A 36 2.02 -15.88 44.38
N ASN A 37 2.21 -16.41 43.18
CA ASN A 37 2.95 -15.73 42.11
C ASN A 37 2.20 -14.47 41.61
N VAL A 38 1.26 -13.92 42.37
CA VAL A 38 0.40 -12.78 42.02
C VAL A 38 1.25 -11.55 41.66
N GLY A 39 2.36 -11.32 42.36
CA GLY A 39 3.29 -10.25 41.99
C GLY A 39 3.94 -10.46 40.61
N ARG A 40 4.27 -11.71 40.26
CA ARG A 40 4.82 -12.07 38.94
C ARG A 40 3.76 -12.02 37.85
N LEU A 41 2.52 -12.43 38.18
CA LEU A 41 1.39 -12.39 37.26
C LEU A 41 1.00 -10.95 36.93
N LEU A 42 0.85 -10.10 37.95
CA LEU A 42 0.60 -8.67 37.77
C LEU A 42 1.74 -7.99 36.99
N GLY A 43 2.99 -8.33 37.28
CA GLY A 43 4.15 -7.87 36.51
C GLY A 43 4.09 -8.27 35.04
N SER A 44 3.73 -9.52 34.74
CA SER A 44 3.60 -10.00 33.35
C SER A 44 2.47 -9.30 32.58
N VAL A 45 1.35 -9.01 33.25
CA VAL A 45 0.21 -8.30 32.65
C VAL A 45 0.61 -6.87 32.28
N ILE A 46 1.31 -6.17 33.17
CA ILE A 46 1.80 -4.81 32.90
C ILE A 46 2.81 -4.81 31.75
N LEU A 47 3.77 -5.74 31.76
CA LEU A 47 4.75 -5.87 30.69
C LEU A 47 4.10 -6.15 29.34
N GLY A 48 3.12 -7.07 29.30
CA GLY A 48 2.35 -7.37 28.10
C GLY A 48 1.60 -6.16 27.57
N ALA A 49 0.96 -5.38 28.45
CA ALA A 49 0.25 -4.16 28.06
C ALA A 49 1.18 -3.11 27.43
N VAL A 50 2.37 -2.91 28.00
CA VAL A 50 3.37 -1.96 27.47
C VAL A 50 3.86 -2.39 26.08
N ILE A 51 4.14 -3.68 25.90
CA ILE A 51 4.58 -4.21 24.60
C ILE A 51 3.49 -4.04 23.55
N CYS A 52 2.22 -4.35 23.88
CA CYS A 52 1.10 -4.14 22.96
C CYS A 52 0.95 -2.67 22.56
N CYS A 53 1.02 -1.73 23.52
CA CYS A 53 0.95 -0.31 23.22
C CYS A 53 2.09 0.17 22.30
N ALA A 54 3.30 -0.34 22.50
CA ALA A 54 4.44 -0.03 21.63
C ALA A 54 4.19 -0.51 20.19
N CYS A 55 3.75 -1.76 20.01
CA CYS A 55 3.45 -2.32 18.69
C CYS A 55 2.31 -1.59 17.97
N LEU A 56 1.24 -1.24 18.69
CA LEU A 56 0.11 -0.49 18.11
C LEU A 56 0.54 0.93 17.71
N GLY A 57 1.35 1.59 18.55
CA GLY A 57 1.85 2.93 18.28
C GLY A 57 2.75 2.99 17.04
N THR A 58 3.70 2.06 16.91
CA THR A 58 4.59 2.03 15.72
C THR A 58 3.81 1.71 14.46
N SER A 59 2.88 0.75 14.50
CA SER A 59 2.05 0.39 13.35
C SER A 59 1.19 1.56 12.88
N PHE A 60 0.57 2.31 13.80
CA PHE A 60 -0.24 3.47 13.47
C PHE A 60 0.58 4.59 12.81
N VAL A 61 1.76 4.91 13.35
CA VAL A 61 2.62 5.96 12.80
C VAL A 61 3.17 5.57 11.42
N VAL A 62 3.60 4.32 11.25
CA VAL A 62 4.07 3.82 9.94
C VAL A 62 2.94 3.88 8.92
N ASN A 63 1.75 3.40 9.25
CA ASN A 63 0.60 3.45 8.35
C ASN A 63 0.23 4.89 7.97
N LEU A 64 0.25 5.82 8.93
CA LEU A 64 0.00 7.23 8.65
C LEU A 64 1.05 7.83 7.71
N LEU A 65 2.33 7.49 7.86
CA LEU A 65 3.40 7.95 6.99
C LEU A 65 3.30 7.34 5.58
N GLU A 66 2.94 6.07 5.49
CA GLU A 66 2.72 5.37 4.22
C GLU A 66 1.53 5.96 3.46
N ASP A 67 0.40 6.19 4.13
CA ASP A 67 -0.79 6.83 3.54
C ASP A 67 -0.43 8.21 2.97
N ARG A 68 0.33 9.02 3.73
CA ARG A 68 0.77 10.35 3.29
C ARG A 68 1.68 10.26 2.06
N LYS A 69 2.66 9.35 2.08
CA LYS A 69 3.58 9.13 0.95
C LYS A 69 2.86 8.63 -0.30
N GLN A 70 1.90 7.72 -0.16
CA GLN A 70 1.10 7.24 -1.28
C GLN A 70 0.26 8.36 -1.87
N GLN A 71 -0.40 9.17 -1.03
CA GLN A 71 -1.21 10.29 -1.49
C GLN A 71 -0.38 11.34 -2.24
N GLU A 72 0.82 11.64 -1.74
CA GLU A 72 1.78 12.55 -2.38
C GLU A 72 2.31 11.97 -3.70
N ALA A 73 2.66 10.69 -3.74
CA ALA A 73 3.13 10.05 -4.97
C ALA A 73 2.04 9.99 -6.04
N ILE A 74 0.79 9.71 -5.65
CA ILE A 74 -0.36 9.70 -6.57
C ILE A 74 -0.65 11.12 -7.07
N SER A 75 -0.62 12.14 -6.20
CA SER A 75 -0.87 13.52 -6.63
C SER A 75 0.29 14.07 -7.47
N ALA A 76 1.54 13.71 -7.17
CA ALA A 76 2.70 14.06 -7.98
C ALA A 76 2.67 13.36 -9.34
N PHE A 77 2.26 12.08 -9.40
CA PHE A 77 2.05 11.37 -10.66
C PHE A 77 0.90 11.97 -11.45
N GLN A 78 -0.23 12.29 -10.82
CA GLN A 78 -1.36 12.98 -11.46
C GLN A 78 -0.98 14.38 -11.92
N ALA A 79 -0.18 15.12 -11.16
CA ALA A 79 0.33 16.42 -11.53
C ALA A 79 1.37 16.33 -12.65
N ALA A 80 2.21 15.29 -12.68
CA ALA A 80 3.13 15.03 -13.79
C ALA A 80 2.37 14.59 -15.04
N ALA A 81 1.34 13.75 -14.91
CA ALA A 81 0.45 13.36 -16.01
C ALA A 81 -0.39 14.55 -16.51
N ALA A 82 -0.85 15.44 -15.62
CA ALA A 82 -1.59 16.66 -15.95
C ALA A 82 -0.69 17.83 -16.40
N ALA A 83 0.58 17.81 -16.03
CA ALA A 83 1.62 18.67 -16.61
C ALA A 83 2.15 18.11 -17.94
N ASN A 84 1.88 16.83 -18.22
CA ASN A 84 2.22 16.18 -19.48
C ASN A 84 1.01 15.68 -20.30
N PRO A 85 0.04 16.55 -20.61
CA PRO A 85 -0.66 16.52 -21.87
C PRO A 85 0.06 17.48 -22.80
N VAL A 86 0.38 17.02 -24.01
CA VAL A 86 0.37 17.94 -25.16
C VAL A 86 -1.04 18.52 -25.16
N GLN A 87 -1.22 19.71 -24.58
CA GLN A 87 -2.54 20.32 -24.51
C GLN A 87 -2.87 20.86 -25.90
N PRO A 88 -4.07 20.63 -26.43
CA PRO A 88 -4.50 21.31 -27.65
C PRO A 88 -4.48 22.82 -27.37
N GLY A 89 -3.51 23.50 -27.94
CA GLY A 89 -3.21 24.90 -27.67
C GLY A 89 -2.24 25.44 -28.71
N GLY A 90 -2.46 26.68 -29.15
CA GLY A 90 -1.73 27.24 -30.28
C GLY A 90 -2.15 26.58 -31.60
N THR A 91 -1.20 25.99 -32.32
CA THR A 91 -1.43 25.27 -33.59
C THR A 91 -1.89 23.82 -33.37
N VAL A 92 -1.82 23.28 -32.16
CA VAL A 92 -2.20 21.89 -31.89
C VAL A 92 -3.69 21.79 -31.61
N VAL A 93 -4.43 21.14 -32.50
CA VAL A 93 -5.89 20.95 -32.43
C VAL A 93 -6.19 19.48 -32.25
N LYS A 94 -7.11 19.15 -31.34
CA LYS A 94 -7.59 17.77 -31.20
C LYS A 94 -8.50 17.43 -32.37
N ASP A 95 -8.16 16.38 -33.11
CA ASP A 95 -9.02 15.83 -34.15
C ASP A 95 -10.14 15.01 -33.50
N GLU A 96 -11.39 15.38 -33.78
CA GLU A 96 -12.59 14.72 -33.23
C GLU A 96 -12.83 13.34 -33.84
N ALA A 97 -12.32 13.08 -35.06
CA ALA A 97 -12.51 11.80 -35.74
C ALA A 97 -11.60 10.70 -35.18
N THR A 98 -10.34 11.04 -34.89
CA THR A 98 -9.31 10.08 -34.45
C THR A 98 -8.99 10.18 -32.97
N GLY A 99 -9.33 11.30 -32.32
CA GLY A 99 -8.98 11.58 -30.94
C GLY A 99 -7.51 11.98 -30.74
N PHE A 100 -6.70 11.99 -31.80
CA PHE A 100 -5.30 12.42 -31.78
C PHE A 100 -5.16 13.94 -31.81
N LEU A 101 -3.98 14.43 -31.47
CA LEU A 101 -3.64 15.84 -31.50
C LEU A 101 -2.93 16.17 -32.81
N LEU A 102 -3.54 16.97 -33.68
CA LEU A 102 -2.95 17.46 -34.92
C LEU A 102 -2.24 18.79 -34.66
N ASP A 103 -0.93 18.83 -34.86
CA ASP A 103 -0.22 20.11 -34.95
C ASP A 103 -0.40 20.74 -36.33
N GLN A 104 -1.16 21.84 -36.43
CA GLN A 104 -1.40 22.57 -37.66
C GLN A 104 -0.14 23.23 -38.26
N ALA A 105 0.95 23.38 -37.47
CA ALA A 105 2.20 23.92 -37.98
C ALA A 105 3.03 22.88 -38.73
N THR A 106 3.09 21.66 -38.21
CA THR A 106 3.93 20.57 -38.73
C THR A 106 3.14 19.51 -39.50
N GLY A 107 1.81 19.48 -39.35
CA GLY A 107 0.92 18.46 -39.90
C GLY A 107 1.02 17.10 -39.21
N GLN A 108 1.72 17.01 -38.07
CA GLN A 108 1.92 15.76 -37.36
C GLN A 108 0.78 15.46 -36.40
N TYR A 109 0.39 14.19 -36.32
CA TYR A 109 -0.53 13.71 -35.30
C TYR A 109 0.27 13.22 -34.10
N THR A 110 -0.23 13.43 -32.90
CA THR A 110 0.40 13.02 -31.64
C THR A 110 -0.64 12.34 -30.77
N ASP A 111 -0.29 11.20 -30.18
CA ASP A 111 -1.16 10.50 -29.26
C ASP A 111 -1.23 11.27 -27.92
N PRO A 112 -2.41 11.71 -27.47
CA PRO A 112 -2.55 12.44 -26.21
C PRO A 112 -2.20 11.60 -24.97
N ARG A 113 -2.20 10.26 -25.07
CA ARG A 113 -1.90 9.36 -23.95
C ARG A 113 -0.41 9.13 -23.76
N THR A 114 0.34 9.05 -24.86
CA THR A 114 1.78 8.71 -24.84
C THR A 114 2.67 9.90 -25.18
N GLY A 115 2.12 10.95 -25.82
CA GLY A 115 2.87 12.10 -26.32
C GLY A 115 3.72 11.78 -27.54
N PHE A 116 3.57 10.60 -28.13
CA PHE A 116 4.37 10.14 -29.27
C PHE A 116 3.72 10.52 -30.60
N VAL A 117 4.56 10.77 -31.61
CA VAL A 117 4.12 11.11 -32.97
C VAL A 117 3.45 9.90 -33.60
N VAL A 118 2.22 10.07 -34.04
CA VAL A 118 1.38 9.09 -34.71
C VAL A 118 1.43 9.33 -36.22
N ASP A 119 1.66 8.28 -36.97
CA ASP A 119 1.43 8.29 -38.41
C ASP A 119 -0.08 8.12 -38.68
N PRO A 120 -0.75 9.10 -39.29
CA PRO A 120 -2.19 9.05 -39.52
C PRO A 120 -2.63 7.95 -40.50
N ALA A 121 -1.73 7.46 -41.38
CA ALA A 121 -2.07 6.40 -42.32
C ALA A 121 -2.13 5.02 -41.65
N THR A 122 -1.22 4.78 -40.70
CA THR A 122 -1.07 3.47 -40.03
C THR A 122 -1.69 3.43 -38.64
N GLY A 123 -1.87 4.58 -37.99
CA GLY A 123 -2.30 4.68 -36.60
C GLY A 123 -1.22 4.25 -35.60
N TYR A 124 0.03 4.11 -36.04
CA TYR A 124 1.15 3.73 -35.19
C TYR A 124 1.85 4.96 -34.63
N ALA A 125 2.17 4.92 -33.34
CA ALA A 125 2.97 5.90 -32.64
C ALA A 125 4.45 5.51 -32.67
N THR A 126 5.35 6.50 -32.77
CA THR A 126 6.80 6.28 -32.73
C THR A 126 7.38 6.75 -31.40
N ASP A 127 7.98 5.82 -30.65
CA ASP A 127 8.75 6.07 -29.42
C ASP A 127 10.02 6.91 -29.74
N PRO A 128 10.54 7.75 -28.81
CA PRO A 128 11.88 8.34 -28.89
C PRO A 128 13.00 7.38 -29.32
N ALA A 129 12.90 6.09 -28.99
CA ALA A 129 13.86 5.06 -29.43
C ALA A 129 13.66 4.59 -30.89
N GLY A 130 12.69 5.14 -31.61
CA GLY A 130 12.33 4.78 -32.98
C GLY A 130 11.47 3.53 -33.11
N LYS A 131 10.94 3.00 -31.99
CA LYS A 131 10.10 1.80 -32.01
C LYS A 131 8.65 2.17 -32.30
N LEU A 132 8.00 1.41 -33.17
CA LEU A 132 6.58 1.60 -33.49
C LEU A 132 5.70 0.95 -32.42
N ILE A 133 4.65 1.66 -32.03
CA ILE A 133 3.65 1.27 -31.04
C ILE A 133 2.29 1.35 -31.70
N ASP A 134 1.53 0.28 -31.63
CA ASP A 134 0.13 0.32 -32.04
C ASP A 134 -0.68 1.07 -30.99
N THR A 135 -1.23 2.23 -31.37
CA THR A 135 -1.98 3.10 -30.44
C THR A 135 -3.24 2.45 -29.90
N ARG A 136 -3.81 1.45 -30.61
CA ARG A 136 -5.08 0.80 -30.26
C ARG A 136 -4.91 -0.17 -29.10
N ILE A 137 -3.81 -0.93 -29.11
CA ILE A 137 -3.54 -1.98 -28.11
C ILE A 137 -2.40 -1.61 -27.17
N GLY A 138 -1.57 -0.64 -27.53
CA GLY A 138 -0.40 -0.22 -26.76
C GLY A 138 0.75 -1.23 -26.78
N TRP A 139 0.84 -2.04 -27.83
CA TRP A 139 1.91 -3.02 -28.01
C TRP A 139 2.90 -2.53 -29.05
N TYR A 140 4.15 -2.94 -28.91
CA TYR A 140 5.16 -2.62 -29.90
C TYR A 140 4.96 -3.47 -31.15
N ILE A 141 5.15 -2.90 -32.33
CA ILE A 141 5.15 -3.61 -33.60
C ILE A 141 6.54 -3.55 -34.22
N ASP A 142 7.05 -4.69 -34.68
CA ASP A 142 8.25 -4.75 -35.50
C ASP A 142 7.85 -4.55 -36.98
N PRO A 143 8.27 -3.47 -37.65
CA PRO A 143 7.90 -3.21 -39.04
C PRO A 143 8.48 -4.23 -40.03
N ALA A 144 9.55 -4.95 -39.67
CA ALA A 144 10.16 -5.93 -40.55
C ALA A 144 9.41 -7.27 -40.53
N THR A 145 8.95 -7.70 -39.34
CA THR A 145 8.32 -9.01 -39.14
C THR A 145 6.80 -8.94 -39.00
N GLY A 146 6.25 -7.77 -38.66
CA GLY A 146 4.84 -7.58 -38.34
C GLY A 146 4.43 -8.15 -36.98
N TYR A 147 5.39 -8.58 -36.16
CA TYR A 147 5.11 -9.17 -34.86
C TYR A 147 4.83 -8.13 -33.80
N TYR A 148 3.98 -8.51 -32.84
CA TYR A 148 3.56 -7.65 -31.75
C TYR A 148 4.22 -8.08 -30.44
N THR A 149 4.96 -7.18 -29.81
CA THR A 149 5.60 -7.41 -28.51
C THR A 149 4.89 -6.63 -27.41
N ASN A 150 4.47 -7.35 -26.37
CA ASN A 150 3.86 -6.74 -25.19
C ASN A 150 4.93 -5.98 -24.37
N PRO A 151 4.70 -4.69 -24.02
CA PRO A 151 5.68 -3.89 -23.27
C PRO A 151 5.85 -4.33 -21.81
N THR A 152 4.84 -5.00 -21.24
CA THR A 152 4.83 -5.44 -19.83
C THR A 152 5.39 -6.85 -19.68
N SER A 153 4.98 -7.79 -20.54
CA SER A 153 5.41 -9.19 -20.44
C SER A 153 6.62 -9.53 -21.31
N GLY A 154 6.96 -8.70 -22.30
CA GLY A 154 8.04 -8.96 -23.26
C GLY A 154 7.74 -10.07 -24.28
N ILE A 155 6.56 -10.68 -24.24
CA ILE A 155 6.16 -11.76 -25.15
C ILE A 155 5.86 -11.17 -26.53
N THR A 156 6.41 -11.81 -27.57
CA THR A 156 6.18 -11.47 -28.97
C THR A 156 5.21 -12.47 -29.60
N ILE A 157 4.22 -11.98 -30.34
CA ILE A 157 3.16 -12.79 -30.96
C ILE A 157 3.05 -12.43 -32.44
N ASP A 158 2.87 -13.45 -33.27
CA ASP A 158 2.49 -13.26 -34.66
C ASP A 158 0.96 -13.02 -34.76
N PRO A 159 0.51 -11.86 -35.27
CA PRO A 159 -0.91 -11.54 -35.33
C PRO A 159 -1.71 -12.41 -36.31
N GLN A 160 -1.06 -13.07 -37.28
CA GLN A 160 -1.75 -13.89 -38.28
C GLN A 160 -2.02 -15.31 -37.78
N THR A 161 -1.03 -15.89 -37.11
CA THR A 161 -1.09 -17.27 -36.60
C THR A 161 -1.51 -17.34 -35.14
N LEU A 162 -1.48 -16.21 -34.42
CA LEU A 162 -1.74 -16.10 -32.99
C LEU A 162 -0.83 -16.99 -32.13
N THR A 163 0.35 -17.36 -32.65
CA THR A 163 1.36 -18.10 -31.91
C THR A 163 2.41 -17.17 -31.30
N VAL A 164 2.95 -17.57 -30.16
CA VAL A 164 4.09 -16.90 -29.53
C VAL A 164 5.33 -17.16 -30.38
N VAL A 165 6.05 -16.09 -30.70
CA VAL A 165 7.36 -16.14 -31.35
C VAL A 165 8.40 -16.01 -30.23
N GLU A 166 9.17 -17.09 -30.01
CA GLU A 166 10.31 -17.10 -29.07
C GLU A 166 11.53 -16.37 -29.64
#